data_AF-A0A5J4RQK9-F1
#
_entry.id   AF-A0A5J4RQK9-F1
#
_cell.length_a   1.000
_cell.length_b   1.000
_cell.length_c   1.000
_cell.angle_alpha   90.00
_cell.angle_beta   90.00
_cell.angle_gamma   90.00
#
_symmetry.space_group_name_H-M   'P 1'
#
loop_
_entity.id
_entity.type
_entity.pdbx_description
1 polymer ?
#
loop_
_entity_poly.entity_id
_entity_poly.type
_entity_poly.pdbx_seq_one_letter_code
_entity_poly.pdbx_strand_id
1 'polypeptide(L)'
;MVETDAGVGSGFSNEAYKEVGAELVATPKEIFKRADMVMHVKEIQFGEYALLREGQIVFTYLHLAADPEQTAALQASKCVAIAYETVQTADKRLPLLQPMSEVAGRMAIQEGARFLEMSQGGNGVLLGGVPGVAPAKVVILGGGVVGTNAAKIACGMGADVTVLDMNLDRLRYLDDIMPANCKVIMSNPYVIQEEIKQADLVIGAVLVAGAKAPKLVTKEMIAKMKKGAVMVDVAIDQGGCFETSRPTTHQDPVFTIEGVIQYCVANMPGAVARTSTLALTNATLPYALAIADKGWKKALEEDKALALGLNVVGGEIVFAPVKEALGLV
;
A
#
# COMPACT_ATOMS: atom_id res chain seq x y z
N MET A 1 -3.50 -20.32 17.05
CA MET A 1 -2.23 -20.99 16.69
C MET A 1 -1.39 -20.00 15.90
N VAL A 2 -0.08 -20.03 16.07
CA VAL A 2 0.88 -19.15 15.35
C VAL A 2 2.09 -20.00 14.95
N GLU A 3 2.65 -19.77 13.77
CA GLU A 3 3.89 -20.46 13.36
C GLU A 3 5.06 -19.98 14.23
N THR A 4 5.94 -20.89 14.62
CA THR A 4 7.20 -20.54 15.28
C THR A 4 7.94 -19.47 14.47
N ASP A 5 8.40 -18.43 15.15
CA ASP A 5 9.13 -17.27 14.62
C ASP A 5 8.33 -16.32 13.71
N ALA A 6 7.02 -16.53 13.52
CA ALA A 6 6.19 -15.70 12.64
C ALA A 6 6.19 -14.20 12.97
N GLY A 7 6.30 -13.85 14.26
CA GLY A 7 6.32 -12.44 14.69
C GLY A 7 7.71 -11.84 14.87
N VAL A 8 8.79 -12.62 14.74
CA VAL A 8 10.16 -12.17 15.07
C VAL A 8 10.57 -10.98 14.21
N GLY A 9 10.23 -10.99 12.91
CA GLY A 9 10.49 -9.88 11.99
C GLY A 9 9.76 -8.58 12.36
N SER A 10 8.66 -8.66 13.11
CA SER A 10 7.91 -7.51 13.63
C SER A 10 8.25 -7.15 15.08
N GLY A 11 9.22 -7.86 15.68
CA GLY A 11 9.65 -7.64 17.07
C GLY A 11 8.77 -8.32 18.14
N PHE A 12 8.00 -9.35 17.77
CA PHE A 12 7.22 -10.18 18.70
C PHE A 12 7.82 -11.57 18.80
N SER A 13 8.35 -11.93 19.97
CA SER A 13 8.97 -13.24 20.19
C SER A 13 7.94 -14.35 20.33
N ASN A 14 8.41 -15.59 20.19
CA ASN A 14 7.64 -16.80 20.46
C ASN A 14 7.07 -16.83 21.88
N GLU A 15 7.85 -16.36 22.85
CA GLU A 15 7.46 -16.28 24.26
C GLU A 15 6.30 -15.29 24.44
N ALA A 16 6.35 -14.12 23.79
CA ALA A 16 5.28 -13.14 23.85
C ALA A 16 3.94 -13.70 23.35
N TYR A 17 3.96 -14.54 22.30
CA TYR A 17 2.77 -15.25 21.83
C TYR A 17 2.27 -16.29 22.85
N LYS A 18 3.17 -17.09 23.44
CA LYS A 18 2.79 -18.09 24.47
C LYS A 18 2.20 -17.45 25.71
N GLU A 19 2.76 -16.32 26.16
CA GLU A 19 2.31 -15.59 27.35
C GLU A 19 0.85 -15.12 27.23
N VAL A 20 0.40 -14.78 26.02
CA VAL A 20 -0.99 -14.41 25.73
C VAL A 20 -1.87 -15.60 25.33
N GLY A 21 -1.37 -16.83 25.50
CA GLY A 21 -2.13 -18.07 25.30
C GLY A 21 -2.13 -18.62 23.87
N ALA A 22 -1.29 -18.11 22.97
CA ALA A 22 -1.19 -18.68 21.63
C ALA A 22 -0.41 -20.00 21.63
N GLU A 23 -0.98 -21.03 20.99
CA GLU A 23 -0.28 -22.26 20.68
C GLU A 23 0.69 -22.02 19.50
N LEU A 24 1.98 -22.30 19.70
CA LEU A 24 2.97 -22.28 18.62
C LEU A 24 3.01 -23.62 17.89
N VAL A 25 3.11 -23.57 16.57
CA VAL A 25 3.24 -24.74 15.70
C VAL A 25 4.45 -24.60 14.79
N ALA A 26 5.10 -25.72 14.47
CA ALA A 26 6.39 -25.71 13.78
C ALA A 26 6.31 -25.45 12.27
N THR A 27 5.14 -25.62 11.63
CA THR A 27 5.01 -25.48 10.18
C THR A 27 3.68 -24.84 9.77
N PRO A 28 3.63 -24.15 8.62
CA PRO A 28 2.37 -23.62 8.08
C PRO A 28 1.34 -24.72 7.83
N LYS A 29 1.80 -25.91 7.39
CA LYS A 29 0.94 -27.07 7.11
C LYS A 29 0.06 -27.45 8.31
N GLU A 30 0.58 -27.37 9.53
CA GLU A 30 -0.22 -27.65 10.74
C GLU A 30 -1.29 -26.57 10.98
N ILE A 31 -0.99 -25.29 10.71
CA ILE A 31 -1.97 -24.19 10.79
C ILE A 31 -3.10 -24.45 9.79
N PHE A 32 -2.76 -24.61 8.51
CA PHE A 32 -3.75 -24.81 7.45
C PHE A 32 -4.59 -26.08 7.68
N LYS A 33 -4.01 -27.14 8.26
CA LYS A 33 -4.73 -28.37 8.58
C LYS A 33 -5.74 -28.21 9.73
N ARG A 34 -5.42 -27.41 10.75
CA ARG A 34 -6.19 -27.36 12.01
C ARG A 34 -7.05 -26.12 12.17
N ALA A 35 -6.67 -24.99 11.58
CA ALA A 35 -7.36 -23.72 11.75
C ALA A 35 -8.60 -23.64 10.85
N ASP A 36 -9.73 -23.22 11.40
CA ASP A 36 -10.94 -22.92 10.61
C ASP A 36 -10.82 -21.57 9.89
N MET A 37 -10.05 -20.64 10.46
CA MET A 37 -9.69 -19.36 9.85
C MET A 37 -8.18 -19.19 9.86
N VAL A 38 -7.61 -18.88 8.69
CA VAL A 38 -6.20 -18.50 8.51
C VAL A 38 -6.13 -17.00 8.27
N MET A 39 -5.38 -16.32 9.12
CA MET A 39 -5.03 -14.92 8.93
C MET A 39 -3.61 -14.81 8.40
N HIS A 40 -3.44 -13.96 7.39
CA HIS A 40 -2.12 -13.66 6.84
C HIS A 40 -2.01 -12.13 6.62
N VAL A 41 -0.81 -11.67 6.25
CA VAL A 41 -0.61 -10.27 5.82
C VAL A 41 -0.69 -10.20 4.31
N LYS A 42 0.19 -10.92 3.62
CA LYS A 42 0.22 -11.00 2.14
C LYS A 42 -0.71 -12.09 1.62
N GLU A 43 -0.84 -12.14 0.32
CA GLU A 43 -1.56 -13.19 -0.38
C GLU A 43 -1.01 -14.58 -0.08
N ILE A 44 -1.85 -15.60 -0.25
CA ILE A 44 -1.44 -17.00 -0.13
C ILE A 44 -0.35 -17.25 -1.17
N GLN A 45 0.76 -17.83 -0.75
CA GLN A 45 1.89 -18.07 -1.62
C GLN A 45 1.72 -19.37 -2.41
N PHE A 46 2.42 -19.51 -3.54
CA PHE A 46 2.33 -20.70 -4.41
C PHE A 46 2.52 -22.03 -3.66
N GLY A 47 3.46 -22.08 -2.71
CA GLY A 47 3.71 -23.28 -1.89
C GLY A 47 2.60 -23.62 -0.89
N GLU A 48 1.68 -22.68 -0.64
CA GLU A 48 0.58 -22.80 0.32
C GLU A 48 -0.75 -23.14 -0.35
N TYR A 49 -0.87 -23.01 -1.68
CA TYR A 49 -2.09 -23.31 -2.44
C TYR A 49 -2.66 -24.70 -2.14
N ALA A 50 -1.78 -25.71 -2.08
CA ALA A 50 -2.18 -27.09 -1.80
C ALA A 50 -2.56 -27.34 -0.33
N LEU A 51 -2.36 -26.37 0.55
CA LEU A 51 -2.70 -26.48 1.98
C LEU A 51 -4.12 -25.98 2.28
N LEU A 52 -4.72 -25.20 1.37
CA LEU A 52 -6.07 -24.68 1.50
C LEU A 52 -7.11 -25.80 1.56
N ARG A 53 -8.17 -25.58 2.35
CA ARG A 53 -9.24 -26.55 2.56
C ARG A 53 -10.61 -25.98 2.21
N GLU A 54 -11.51 -26.89 1.82
CA GLU A 54 -12.92 -26.54 1.58
C GLU A 54 -13.56 -25.97 2.84
N GLY A 55 -14.23 -24.82 2.70
CA GLY A 55 -14.88 -24.11 3.80
C GLY A 55 -13.97 -23.39 4.78
N GLN A 56 -12.64 -23.50 4.65
CA GLN A 56 -11.68 -22.75 5.48
C GLN A 56 -11.74 -21.27 5.13
N ILE A 57 -11.73 -20.41 6.15
CA ILE A 57 -11.74 -18.96 5.96
C ILE A 57 -10.30 -18.48 5.77
N VAL A 58 -10.06 -17.71 4.71
CA VAL A 58 -8.79 -17.02 4.46
C VAL A 58 -9.06 -15.52 4.55
N PHE A 59 -8.44 -14.85 5.52
CA PHE A 59 -8.62 -13.41 5.73
C PHE A 59 -7.25 -12.71 5.65
N THR A 60 -6.97 -12.07 4.52
CA THR A 60 -5.66 -11.47 4.19
C THR A 60 -5.78 -10.48 3.00
N TYR A 61 -4.70 -9.81 2.59
CA TYR A 61 -4.63 -9.16 1.27
C TYR A 61 -4.55 -10.22 0.15
N LEU A 62 -5.31 -10.09 -0.94
CA LEU A 62 -5.32 -11.11 -2.01
C LEU A 62 -4.87 -10.57 -3.38
N HIS A 63 -5.30 -9.36 -3.75
CA HIS A 63 -5.02 -8.71 -5.03
C HIS A 63 -5.38 -9.56 -6.26
N LEU A 64 -6.47 -10.34 -6.18
CA LEU A 64 -6.84 -11.38 -7.14
C LEU A 64 -6.93 -10.94 -8.61
N ALA A 65 -7.35 -9.70 -8.86
CA ALA A 65 -7.44 -9.16 -10.23
C ALA A 65 -6.11 -9.17 -10.99
N ALA A 66 -4.98 -9.17 -10.28
CA ALA A 66 -3.63 -9.21 -10.85
C ALA A 66 -2.97 -10.60 -10.78
N ASP A 67 -3.62 -11.60 -10.17
CA ASP A 67 -3.06 -12.93 -9.91
C ASP A 67 -4.06 -14.06 -10.25
N PRO A 68 -4.13 -14.46 -11.54
CA PRO A 68 -5.01 -15.53 -11.99
C PRO A 68 -4.68 -16.90 -11.37
N GLU A 69 -3.40 -17.16 -11.06
CA GLU A 69 -2.95 -18.44 -10.50
C GLU A 69 -3.46 -18.61 -9.07
N GLN A 70 -3.31 -17.58 -8.24
CA GLN A 70 -3.88 -17.55 -6.89
C GLN A 70 -5.41 -17.67 -6.93
N THR A 71 -6.05 -16.95 -7.84
CA THR A 71 -7.52 -17.01 -7.97
C THR A 71 -7.99 -18.43 -8.28
N ALA A 72 -7.33 -19.11 -9.22
CA ALA A 72 -7.63 -20.50 -9.56
C ALA A 72 -7.40 -21.45 -8.37
N ALA A 73 -6.34 -21.25 -7.59
CA ALA A 73 -6.08 -22.04 -6.38
C ALA A 73 -7.16 -21.86 -5.30
N LEU A 74 -7.59 -20.62 -5.04
CA LEU A 74 -8.68 -20.33 -4.10
C LEU A 74 -9.99 -20.97 -4.56
N GLN A 75 -10.32 -20.89 -5.85
CA GLN A 75 -11.50 -21.56 -6.41
C GLN A 75 -11.42 -23.08 -6.26
N ALA A 76 -10.30 -23.70 -6.65
CA ALA A 76 -10.11 -25.14 -6.57
C ALA A 76 -10.23 -25.66 -5.13
N SER A 77 -9.73 -24.89 -4.15
CA SER A 77 -9.83 -25.25 -2.73
C SER A 77 -11.23 -25.12 -2.15
N LYS A 78 -12.13 -24.34 -2.79
CA LYS A 78 -13.45 -23.97 -2.26
C LYS A 78 -13.41 -23.35 -0.85
N CYS A 79 -12.31 -22.66 -0.53
CA CYS A 79 -12.21 -21.87 0.68
C CYS A 79 -13.18 -20.67 0.66
N VAL A 80 -13.25 -19.95 1.78
CA VAL A 80 -13.96 -18.68 1.92
C VAL A 80 -12.91 -17.58 1.99
N ALA A 81 -12.62 -16.93 0.87
CA ALA A 81 -11.58 -15.92 0.77
C ALA A 81 -12.17 -14.52 0.94
N ILE A 82 -11.73 -13.83 2.00
CA ILE A 82 -12.12 -12.46 2.34
C ILE A 82 -10.88 -11.57 2.22
N ALA A 83 -10.91 -10.59 1.32
CA ALA A 83 -9.78 -9.72 1.01
C ALA A 83 -9.84 -8.41 1.81
N TYR A 84 -8.76 -8.10 2.54
CA TYR A 84 -8.63 -6.86 3.31
C TYR A 84 -8.90 -5.61 2.45
N GLU A 85 -8.31 -5.54 1.26
CA GLU A 85 -8.37 -4.40 0.35
C GLU A 85 -9.74 -4.18 -0.30
N THR A 86 -10.69 -5.09 -0.11
CA THR A 86 -12.06 -4.99 -0.65
C THR A 86 -13.13 -4.77 0.43
N VAL A 87 -12.78 -4.93 1.72
CA VAL A 87 -13.62 -4.47 2.83
C VAL A 87 -13.81 -2.97 2.69
N GLN A 88 -15.05 -2.53 2.55
CA GLN A 88 -15.37 -1.14 2.19
C GLN A 88 -16.55 -0.60 2.99
N THR A 89 -16.37 0.54 3.64
CA THR A 89 -17.44 1.21 4.38
C THR A 89 -18.43 1.92 3.45
N ALA A 90 -19.59 2.31 3.98
CA ALA A 90 -20.65 2.96 3.18
C ALA A 90 -20.21 4.28 2.52
N ASP A 91 -19.22 4.97 3.08
CA ASP A 91 -18.58 6.16 2.52
C ASP A 91 -17.42 5.84 1.56
N LYS A 92 -17.35 4.58 1.08
CA LYS A 92 -16.39 4.06 0.09
C LYS A 92 -14.93 4.02 0.56
N ARG A 93 -14.67 4.14 1.87
CA ARG A 93 -13.30 3.99 2.41
C ARG A 93 -12.93 2.51 2.49
N LEU A 94 -11.64 2.24 2.39
CA LEU A 94 -11.05 0.91 2.53
C LEU A 94 -10.34 0.83 3.89
N PRO A 95 -11.06 0.56 4.99
CA PRO A 95 -10.53 0.69 6.35
C PRO A 95 -9.33 -0.21 6.64
N LEU A 96 -9.22 -1.35 5.96
CA LEU A 96 -8.10 -2.28 6.18
C LEU A 96 -6.88 -1.93 5.32
N LEU A 97 -7.08 -1.23 4.18
CA LEU A 97 -6.01 -0.72 3.31
C LEU A 97 -5.44 0.61 3.80
N GLN A 98 -6.27 1.44 4.43
CA GLN A 98 -5.90 2.78 4.87
C GLN A 98 -4.64 2.80 5.76
N PRO A 99 -4.46 1.96 6.79
CA PRO A 99 -3.26 1.97 7.61
C PRO A 99 -1.97 1.73 6.81
N MET A 100 -2.02 0.84 5.81
CA MET A 100 -0.86 0.59 4.94
C MET A 100 -0.56 1.77 4.02
N SER A 101 -1.61 2.44 3.51
CA SER A 101 -1.47 3.68 2.75
C SER A 101 -0.89 4.83 3.59
N GLU A 102 -1.27 4.92 4.86
CA GLU A 102 -0.72 5.91 5.80
C GLU A 102 0.77 5.67 6.04
N VAL A 103 1.18 4.42 6.30
CA VAL A 103 2.59 4.05 6.46
C VAL A 103 3.38 4.33 5.18
N ALA A 104 2.90 3.87 4.03
CA ALA A 104 3.59 4.04 2.74
C ALA A 104 3.80 5.52 2.40
N GLY A 105 2.78 6.36 2.58
CA GLY A 105 2.89 7.81 2.36
C GLY A 105 3.95 8.47 3.25
N ARG A 106 4.06 8.08 4.52
CA ARG A 106 5.09 8.61 5.43
C ARG A 106 6.48 8.14 5.03
N MET A 107 6.62 6.85 4.73
CA MET A 107 7.89 6.26 4.31
C MET A 107 8.39 6.82 2.97
N ALA A 108 7.48 7.19 2.06
CA ALA A 108 7.86 7.75 0.76
C ALA A 108 8.74 9.00 0.89
N ILE A 109 8.49 9.84 1.90
CA ILE A 109 9.34 11.00 2.18
C ILE A 109 10.67 10.59 2.83
N GLN A 110 10.67 9.61 3.73
CA GLN A 110 11.90 9.12 4.36
C GLN A 110 12.86 8.51 3.34
N GLU A 111 12.34 7.65 2.46
CA GLU A 111 13.11 7.05 1.36
C GLU A 111 13.50 8.11 0.34
N GLY A 112 12.60 9.02 -0.01
CA GLY A 112 12.91 10.16 -0.88
C GLY A 112 14.05 11.01 -0.35
N ALA A 113 14.02 11.37 0.93
CA ALA A 113 15.09 12.12 1.60
C ALA A 113 16.42 11.37 1.61
N ARG A 114 16.39 10.06 1.90
CA ARG A 114 17.58 9.20 1.86
C ARG A 114 18.21 9.22 0.47
N PHE A 115 17.42 9.00 -0.58
CA PHE A 115 17.95 8.94 -1.95
C PHE A 115 18.28 10.30 -2.55
N LEU A 116 17.91 11.41 -1.91
CA LEU A 116 18.41 12.74 -2.26
C LEU A 116 19.87 12.94 -1.82
N GLU A 117 20.38 12.17 -0.86
CA GLU A 117 21.77 12.28 -0.42
C GLU A 117 22.76 11.97 -1.55
N MET A 118 23.88 12.68 -1.56
CA MET A 118 24.88 12.51 -2.62
C MET A 118 25.55 11.12 -2.57
N SER A 119 25.69 10.54 -1.38
CA SER A 119 26.13 9.15 -1.16
C SER A 119 25.23 8.10 -1.81
N GLN A 120 23.95 8.43 -2.01
CA GLN A 120 22.96 7.56 -2.65
C GLN A 120 22.76 7.87 -4.14
N GLY A 121 23.49 8.86 -4.69
CA GLY A 121 23.42 9.29 -6.08
C GLY A 121 22.44 10.43 -6.36
N GLY A 122 21.76 10.94 -5.34
CA GLY A 122 20.83 12.07 -5.46
C GLY A 122 21.53 13.40 -5.70
N ASN A 123 20.78 14.49 -5.75
CA ASN A 123 21.32 15.82 -6.02
C ASN A 123 21.89 16.54 -4.77
N GLY A 124 21.92 15.87 -3.62
CA GLY A 124 22.50 16.37 -2.37
C GLY A 124 21.66 17.40 -1.63
N VAL A 125 20.35 17.45 -1.88
CA VAL A 125 19.46 18.46 -1.28
C VAL A 125 18.86 17.95 0.04
N LEU A 126 19.09 18.70 1.12
CA LEU A 126 18.42 18.47 2.41
C LEU A 126 16.99 19.02 2.38
N LEU A 127 16.00 18.20 2.74
CA LEU A 127 14.58 18.59 2.63
C LEU A 127 14.25 19.94 3.30
N GLY A 128 14.71 20.17 4.51
CA GLY A 128 14.41 21.40 5.26
C GLY A 128 15.31 22.59 4.94
N GLY A 129 16.37 22.39 4.16
CA GLY A 129 17.44 23.39 4.05
C GLY A 129 18.02 23.76 5.42
N VAL A 130 18.57 24.97 5.51
CA VAL A 130 19.06 25.60 6.76
C VAL A 130 18.92 27.13 6.61
N PRO A 131 18.98 27.94 7.69
CA PRO A 131 18.92 29.39 7.55
C PRO A 131 19.92 29.93 6.50
N GLY A 132 19.40 30.61 5.48
CA GLY A 132 20.18 31.11 4.34
C GLY A 132 20.25 30.17 3.12
N VAL A 133 19.68 28.97 3.19
CA VAL A 133 19.66 27.96 2.11
C VAL A 133 18.22 27.49 1.89
N ALA A 134 17.78 27.45 0.64
CA ALA A 134 16.42 27.04 0.30
C ALA A 134 16.15 25.56 0.65
N PRO A 135 14.91 25.20 1.07
CA PRO A 135 14.50 23.82 1.25
C PRO A 135 14.32 23.09 -0.08
N ALA A 136 14.18 21.77 -0.03
CA ALA A 136 13.83 20.96 -1.20
C ALA A 136 12.41 21.27 -1.68
N LYS A 137 12.21 21.20 -3.00
CA LYS A 137 10.88 21.22 -3.61
C LYS A 137 10.32 19.81 -3.73
N VAL A 138 9.21 19.55 -3.07
CA VAL A 138 8.52 18.24 -3.06
C VAL A 138 7.19 18.36 -3.79
N VAL A 139 7.00 17.57 -4.84
CA VAL A 139 5.73 17.50 -5.58
C VAL A 139 5.06 16.16 -5.30
N ILE A 140 3.78 16.18 -4.95
CA ILE A 140 3.00 14.98 -4.62
C ILE A 140 1.83 14.88 -5.59
N LEU A 141 1.79 13.80 -6.37
CA LEU A 141 0.72 13.53 -7.32
C LEU A 141 -0.35 12.67 -6.64
N GLY A 142 -1.48 13.27 -6.29
CA GLY A 142 -2.59 12.65 -5.58
C GLY A 142 -2.70 13.14 -4.14
N GLY A 143 -3.86 13.70 -3.78
CA GLY A 143 -4.17 14.22 -2.45
C GLY A 143 -4.85 13.21 -1.53
N GLY A 144 -4.94 11.93 -1.90
CA GLY A 144 -5.54 10.86 -1.11
C GLY A 144 -4.79 10.56 0.21
N VAL A 145 -5.05 9.40 0.81
CA VAL A 145 -4.44 9.00 2.11
C VAL A 145 -2.91 9.02 2.04
N VAL A 146 -2.33 8.39 1.01
CA VAL A 146 -0.87 8.33 0.79
C VAL A 146 -0.31 9.74 0.67
N GLY A 147 -0.83 10.54 -0.28
CA GLY A 147 -0.32 11.89 -0.53
C GLY A 147 -0.49 12.85 0.64
N THR A 148 -1.57 12.73 1.40
CA THR A 148 -1.79 13.52 2.63
C THR A 148 -0.74 13.21 3.68
N ASN A 149 -0.42 11.93 3.88
CA ASN A 149 0.62 11.53 4.83
C ASN A 149 2.01 11.92 4.35
N ALA A 150 2.29 11.79 3.05
CA ALA A 150 3.53 12.28 2.46
C ALA A 150 3.68 13.79 2.65
N ALA A 151 2.64 14.57 2.35
CA ALA A 151 2.65 16.02 2.51
C ALA A 151 2.93 16.43 3.97
N LYS A 152 2.28 15.77 4.94
CA LYS A 152 2.51 16.03 6.37
C LYS A 152 3.96 15.78 6.78
N ILE A 153 4.57 14.68 6.35
CA ILE A 153 5.97 14.39 6.69
C ILE A 153 6.92 15.37 5.98
N ALA A 154 6.72 15.63 4.69
CA ALA A 154 7.54 16.58 3.94
C ALA A 154 7.48 17.99 4.55
N CYS A 155 6.28 18.47 4.88
CA CYS A 155 6.10 19.76 5.55
C CYS A 155 6.76 19.78 6.93
N GLY A 156 6.61 18.71 7.71
CA GLY A 156 7.25 18.56 9.03
C GLY A 156 8.78 18.52 8.96
N MET A 157 9.35 18.09 7.84
CA MET A 157 10.79 18.16 7.55
C MET A 157 11.23 19.51 6.98
N GLY A 158 10.31 20.48 6.80
CA GLY A 158 10.59 21.83 6.35
C GLY A 158 10.65 22.03 4.82
N ALA A 159 10.20 21.05 4.03
CA ALA A 159 10.21 21.16 2.58
C ALA A 159 9.20 22.20 2.04
N ASP A 160 9.41 22.68 0.81
CA ASP A 160 8.41 23.41 0.03
C ASP A 160 7.55 22.39 -0.74
N VAL A 161 6.30 22.20 -0.31
CA VAL A 161 5.46 21.10 -0.77
C VAL A 161 4.36 21.61 -1.71
N THR A 162 4.17 20.93 -2.84
CA THR A 162 3.03 21.10 -3.75
C THR A 162 2.28 19.76 -3.87
N VAL A 163 0.99 19.73 -3.52
CA VAL A 163 0.10 18.58 -3.76
C VAL A 163 -0.80 18.86 -4.95
N LEU A 164 -0.81 17.94 -5.92
CA LEU A 164 -1.64 17.99 -7.12
C LEU A 164 -2.77 16.97 -7.03
N ASP A 165 -4.02 17.40 -7.18
CA ASP A 165 -5.20 16.51 -7.25
C ASP A 165 -6.22 17.05 -8.27
N MET A 166 -7.10 16.19 -8.80
CA MET A 166 -8.16 16.59 -9.73
C MET A 166 -9.47 16.95 -9.00
N ASN A 167 -9.60 16.59 -7.72
CA ASN A 167 -10.81 16.81 -6.93
C ASN A 167 -10.69 18.12 -6.14
N LEU A 168 -11.46 19.13 -6.55
CA LEU A 168 -11.48 20.44 -5.89
C LEU A 168 -11.92 20.38 -4.43
N ASP A 169 -12.88 19.53 -4.07
CA ASP A 169 -13.31 19.39 -2.67
C ASP A 169 -12.21 18.77 -1.82
N ARG A 170 -11.43 17.86 -2.42
CA ARG A 170 -10.25 17.32 -1.76
C ARG A 170 -9.19 18.39 -1.54
N LEU A 171 -8.92 19.21 -2.55
CA LEU A 171 -7.95 20.31 -2.44
C LEU A 171 -8.40 21.35 -1.40
N ARG A 172 -9.69 21.73 -1.36
CA ARG A 172 -10.24 22.61 -0.33
C ARG A 172 -10.01 22.07 1.08
N TYR A 173 -10.32 20.79 1.29
CA TYR A 173 -10.09 20.15 2.57
C TYR A 173 -8.60 20.16 2.96
N LEU A 174 -7.71 19.89 1.99
CA LEU A 174 -6.27 19.90 2.25
C LEU A 174 -5.74 21.31 2.56
N ASP A 175 -6.26 22.34 1.90
CA ASP A 175 -5.95 23.75 2.19
C ASP A 175 -6.27 24.10 3.66
N ASP A 176 -7.40 23.62 4.17
CA ASP A 176 -7.82 23.86 5.56
C ASP A 176 -6.94 23.16 6.60
N ILE A 177 -6.38 21.99 6.29
CA ILE A 177 -5.71 21.13 7.28
C ILE A 177 -4.18 21.06 7.16
N MET A 178 -3.61 21.52 6.03
CA MET A 178 -2.18 21.38 5.79
C MET A 178 -1.38 22.56 6.34
N PRO A 179 -0.10 22.35 6.69
CA PRO A 179 0.79 23.44 7.07
C PRO A 179 0.95 24.48 5.94
N ALA A 180 1.31 25.71 6.30
CA ALA A 180 1.43 26.84 5.37
C ALA A 180 2.48 26.63 4.25
N ASN A 181 3.43 25.72 4.42
CA ASN A 181 4.40 25.34 3.40
C ASN A 181 3.89 24.23 2.46
N CYS A 182 2.59 23.93 2.47
CA CYS A 182 1.92 23.04 1.54
C CYS A 182 0.98 23.82 0.62
N LYS A 183 1.29 23.88 -0.67
CA LYS A 183 0.43 24.41 -1.71
C LYS A 183 -0.43 23.28 -2.27
N VAL A 184 -1.71 23.55 -2.51
CA VAL A 184 -2.64 22.60 -3.15
C VAL A 184 -3.07 23.15 -4.50
N ILE A 185 -2.86 22.39 -5.57
CA ILE A 185 -3.05 22.87 -6.94
C ILE A 185 -3.86 21.85 -7.75
N MET A 186 -4.75 22.37 -8.59
CA MET A 186 -5.53 21.55 -9.53
C MET A 186 -4.61 20.87 -10.53
N SER A 187 -4.67 19.54 -10.57
CA SER A 187 -3.82 18.71 -11.43
C SER A 187 -4.29 18.75 -12.89
N ASN A 188 -3.35 18.97 -13.79
CA ASN A 188 -3.48 18.74 -15.23
C ASN A 188 -2.08 18.49 -15.83
N PRO A 189 -1.98 17.97 -17.07
CA PRO A 189 -0.69 17.62 -17.65
C PRO A 189 0.33 18.76 -17.72
N TYR A 190 -0.14 19.99 -17.97
CA TYR A 190 0.72 21.18 -18.03
C TYR A 190 1.30 21.52 -16.65
N VAL A 191 0.45 21.56 -15.61
CA VAL A 191 0.86 21.84 -14.23
C VAL A 191 1.82 20.75 -13.72
N ILE A 192 1.52 19.48 -13.97
CA ILE A 192 2.41 18.38 -13.60
C ILE A 192 3.80 18.62 -14.19
N GLN A 193 3.89 18.89 -15.50
CA GLN A 193 5.16 19.10 -16.18
C GLN A 193 5.98 20.25 -15.58
N GLU A 194 5.34 21.39 -15.28
CA GLU A 194 6.04 22.56 -14.75
C GLU A 194 6.50 22.35 -13.30
N GLU A 195 5.68 21.73 -12.45
CA GLU A 195 6.01 21.46 -11.05
C GLU A 195 7.16 20.44 -10.94
N ILE A 196 7.08 19.30 -11.65
CA ILE A 196 8.12 18.24 -11.53
C ILE A 196 9.47 18.66 -12.11
N LYS A 197 9.47 19.56 -13.10
CA LYS A 197 10.72 20.12 -13.67
C LYS A 197 11.56 20.84 -12.61
N GLN A 198 10.91 21.43 -11.61
CA GLN A 198 11.55 22.17 -10.52
C GLN A 198 11.72 21.33 -9.25
N ALA A 199 11.11 20.14 -9.19
CA ALA A 199 11.13 19.28 -8.02
C ALA A 199 12.51 18.67 -7.78
N ASP A 200 12.84 18.51 -6.50
CA ASP A 200 13.94 17.64 -6.06
C ASP A 200 13.40 16.24 -5.77
N LEU A 201 12.18 16.16 -5.22
CA LEU A 201 11.50 14.91 -4.91
C LEU A 201 10.07 14.92 -5.47
N VAL A 202 9.67 13.84 -6.15
CA VAL A 202 8.31 13.62 -6.65
C VAL A 202 7.74 12.35 -6.04
N ILE A 203 6.54 12.42 -5.46
CA ILE A 203 5.82 11.27 -4.90
C ILE A 203 4.61 10.95 -5.77
N GLY A 204 4.57 9.73 -6.31
CA GLY A 204 3.43 9.17 -7.00
C GLY A 204 2.47 8.53 -6.01
N ALA A 205 1.33 9.18 -5.75
CA ALA A 205 0.36 8.78 -4.72
C ALA A 205 -1.08 8.65 -5.28
N VAL A 206 -1.21 8.40 -6.59
CA VAL A 206 -2.51 8.24 -7.24
C VAL A 206 -2.97 6.80 -7.15
N LEU A 207 -4.18 6.62 -6.64
CA LEU A 207 -4.85 5.33 -6.50
C LEU A 207 -6.19 5.40 -7.21
N VAL A 208 -6.46 4.47 -8.12
CA VAL A 208 -7.79 4.26 -8.69
C VAL A 208 -8.25 2.88 -8.24
N ALA A 209 -9.27 2.85 -7.37
CA ALA A 209 -9.74 1.60 -6.78
C ALA A 209 -10.13 0.58 -7.86
N GLY A 210 -9.53 -0.60 -7.83
CA GLY A 210 -9.83 -1.70 -8.75
C GLY A 210 -9.29 -1.53 -10.18
N ALA A 211 -8.46 -0.53 -10.47
CA ALA A 211 -7.91 -0.28 -11.79
C ALA A 211 -6.39 -0.07 -11.76
N LYS A 212 -5.74 -0.14 -12.93
CA LYS A 212 -4.32 0.23 -13.08
C LYS A 212 -4.14 1.74 -12.85
N ALA A 213 -3.03 2.12 -12.23
CA ALA A 213 -2.70 3.53 -12.06
C ALA A 213 -2.49 4.22 -13.42
N PRO A 214 -3.07 5.42 -13.65
CA PRO A 214 -2.81 6.17 -14.87
C PRO A 214 -1.35 6.63 -14.94
N LYS A 215 -0.76 6.62 -16.14
CA LYS A 215 0.59 7.15 -16.37
C LYS A 215 0.54 8.67 -16.47
N LEU A 216 0.89 9.35 -15.38
CA LEU A 216 0.81 10.81 -15.25
C LEU A 216 2.11 11.53 -15.62
N VAL A 217 3.24 10.85 -15.46
CA VAL A 217 4.57 11.41 -15.78
C VAL A 217 5.20 10.56 -16.89
N THR A 218 5.42 11.19 -18.04
CA THR A 218 6.03 10.54 -19.21
C THR A 218 7.55 10.58 -19.14
N LYS A 219 8.22 9.72 -19.91
CA LYS A 219 9.68 9.71 -20.02
C LYS A 219 10.23 11.07 -20.49
N GLU A 220 9.54 11.77 -21.38
CA GLU A 220 9.94 13.10 -21.87
C GLU A 220 9.87 14.16 -20.78
N MET A 221 8.94 14.03 -19.83
CA MET A 221 8.89 14.90 -18.66
C MET A 221 10.06 14.62 -17.72
N ILE A 222 10.38 13.34 -17.47
CA ILE A 222 11.51 12.92 -16.62
C ILE A 222 12.84 13.44 -17.17
N ALA A 223 13.03 13.40 -18.49
CA ALA A 223 14.24 13.90 -19.15
C ALA A 223 14.50 15.40 -18.87
N LYS A 224 13.48 16.17 -18.51
CA LYS A 224 13.56 17.61 -18.22
C LYS A 224 13.73 17.92 -16.73
N MET A 225 13.67 16.93 -15.85
CA MET A 225 13.87 17.10 -14.41
C MET A 225 15.35 17.36 -14.07
N LYS A 226 15.59 17.84 -12.85
CA LYS A 226 16.95 18.00 -12.31
C LYS A 226 17.65 16.64 -12.26
N LYS A 227 18.92 16.58 -12.66
CA LYS A 227 19.74 15.39 -12.46
C LYS A 227 19.96 15.19 -10.95
N GLY A 228 19.85 13.93 -10.50
CA GLY A 228 19.85 13.54 -9.10
C GLY A 228 18.54 13.80 -8.36
N ALA A 229 17.48 14.29 -9.03
CA ALA A 229 16.14 14.28 -8.44
C ALA A 229 15.67 12.84 -8.19
N VAL A 230 14.74 12.69 -7.24
CA VAL A 230 14.20 11.40 -6.83
C VAL A 230 12.70 11.34 -7.13
N MET A 231 12.26 10.21 -7.65
CA MET A 231 10.85 9.87 -7.86
C MET A 231 10.52 8.62 -7.06
N VAL A 232 9.52 8.70 -6.20
CA VAL A 232 9.03 7.58 -5.38
C VAL A 232 7.62 7.23 -5.84
N ASP A 233 7.44 6.09 -6.48
CA ASP A 233 6.13 5.64 -6.99
C ASP A 233 5.46 4.71 -5.99
N VAL A 234 4.62 5.25 -5.11
CA VAL A 234 3.86 4.46 -4.13
C VAL A 234 2.72 3.69 -4.81
N ALA A 235 2.30 4.12 -6.01
CA ALA A 235 1.28 3.43 -6.80
C ALA A 235 1.83 2.20 -7.55
N ILE A 236 3.08 1.80 -7.30
CA ILE A 236 3.74 0.70 -8.02
C ILE A 236 2.99 -0.64 -7.89
N ASP A 237 2.31 -0.87 -6.76
CA ASP A 237 1.46 -2.05 -6.54
C ASP A 237 0.34 -2.20 -7.58
N GLN A 238 -0.04 -1.11 -8.24
CA GLN A 238 -1.04 -1.07 -9.33
C GLN A 238 -0.43 -0.73 -10.69
N GLY A 239 0.86 -0.97 -10.84
CA GLY A 239 1.63 -0.73 -12.07
C GLY A 239 2.34 0.62 -12.13
N GLY A 240 2.19 1.48 -11.13
CA GLY A 240 2.89 2.77 -11.01
C GLY A 240 2.28 3.89 -11.84
N CYS A 241 2.33 5.11 -11.33
CA CYS A 241 1.84 6.31 -12.01
C CYS A 241 2.89 7.02 -12.87
N PHE A 242 4.15 6.58 -12.86
CA PHE A 242 5.17 7.02 -13.83
C PHE A 242 5.32 6.01 -14.96
N GLU A 243 5.56 6.49 -16.17
CA GLU A 243 5.72 5.64 -17.36
C GLU A 243 6.92 4.69 -17.22
N THR A 244 8.00 5.16 -16.58
CA THR A 244 9.25 4.41 -16.42
C THR A 244 9.28 3.50 -15.19
N SER A 245 8.22 3.50 -14.38
CA SER A 245 8.15 2.72 -13.15
C SER A 245 8.16 1.21 -13.45
N ARG A 246 9.02 0.50 -12.74
CA ARG A 246 9.04 -0.97 -12.67
C ARG A 246 9.24 -1.38 -11.21
N PRO A 247 8.62 -2.47 -10.74
CA PRO A 247 8.78 -2.90 -9.35
C PRO A 247 10.26 -3.12 -8.99
N THR A 248 10.64 -2.67 -7.81
CA THR A 248 11.93 -2.91 -7.16
C THR A 248 11.73 -3.60 -5.81
N THR A 249 12.83 -3.95 -5.13
CA THR A 249 12.79 -4.67 -3.83
C THR A 249 13.51 -3.88 -2.76
N HIS A 250 13.36 -4.24 -1.49
CA HIS A 250 14.13 -3.61 -0.42
C HIS A 250 15.65 -3.78 -0.57
N GLN A 251 16.11 -4.85 -1.24
CA GLN A 251 17.52 -5.14 -1.47
C GLN A 251 18.11 -4.36 -2.65
N ASP A 252 17.32 -4.14 -3.71
CA ASP A 252 17.69 -3.33 -4.87
C ASP A 252 16.57 -2.31 -5.15
N PRO A 253 16.49 -1.22 -4.34
CA PRO A 253 15.30 -0.39 -4.25
C PRO A 253 15.17 0.65 -5.36
N VAL A 254 16.27 0.98 -6.05
CA VAL A 254 16.31 2.11 -6.98
C VAL A 254 16.95 1.75 -8.32
N PHE A 255 16.57 2.49 -9.35
CA PHE A 255 17.27 2.54 -10.63
C PHE A 255 17.23 3.95 -11.18
N THR A 256 18.09 4.26 -12.15
CA THR A 256 18.21 5.62 -12.70
C THR A 256 17.72 5.68 -14.13
N ILE A 257 16.88 6.67 -14.44
CA ILE A 257 16.41 6.96 -15.80
C ILE A 257 16.63 8.45 -16.08
N GLU A 258 17.32 8.77 -17.18
CA GLU A 258 17.65 10.15 -17.54
C GLU A 258 18.32 10.94 -16.40
N GLY A 259 19.11 10.26 -15.55
CA GLY A 259 19.75 10.86 -14.38
C GLY A 259 18.82 11.21 -13.22
N VAL A 260 17.57 10.70 -13.23
CA VAL A 260 16.60 10.79 -12.12
C VAL A 260 16.49 9.42 -11.46
N ILE A 261 16.57 9.39 -10.13
CA ILE A 261 16.46 8.17 -9.34
C ILE A 261 14.99 7.78 -9.22
N GLN A 262 14.68 6.51 -9.49
CA GLN A 262 13.36 5.92 -9.42
C GLN A 262 13.34 4.91 -8.27
N TYR A 263 12.51 5.14 -7.25
CA TYR A 263 12.21 4.23 -6.16
C TYR A 263 10.81 3.65 -6.37
N CYS A 264 10.70 2.33 -6.48
CA CYS A 264 9.47 1.63 -6.88
C CYS A 264 9.25 0.36 -6.04
N VAL A 265 9.58 0.39 -4.75
CA VAL A 265 9.41 -0.77 -3.87
C VAL A 265 7.93 -0.97 -3.55
N ALA A 266 7.39 -2.11 -3.94
CA ALA A 266 5.98 -2.48 -3.77
C ALA A 266 5.53 -2.50 -2.30
N ASN A 267 6.22 -3.27 -1.46
CA ASN A 267 5.84 -3.41 -0.06
C ASN A 267 6.63 -2.46 0.87
N MET A 268 6.48 -1.14 0.68
CA MET A 268 7.16 -0.15 1.55
C MET A 268 6.91 -0.40 3.05
N PRO A 269 5.66 -0.64 3.52
CA PRO A 269 5.37 -0.84 4.94
C PRO A 269 6.10 -2.03 5.58
N GLY A 270 6.57 -3.00 4.77
CA GLY A 270 7.36 -4.14 5.24
C GLY A 270 8.68 -3.75 5.89
N ALA A 271 9.29 -2.62 5.53
CA ALA A 271 10.54 -2.14 6.14
C ALA A 271 10.36 -1.61 7.58
N VAL A 272 9.12 -1.31 7.98
CA VAL A 272 8.77 -0.87 9.35
C VAL A 272 7.77 -1.83 9.99
N ALA A 273 8.05 -3.14 9.85
CA ALA A 273 7.18 -4.26 10.24
C ALA A 273 6.54 -4.11 11.63
N ARG A 274 7.27 -3.62 12.64
CA ARG A 274 6.71 -3.38 13.97
C ARG A 274 5.54 -2.38 13.95
N THR A 275 5.70 -1.26 13.25
CA THR A 275 4.68 -0.24 13.12
C THR A 275 3.53 -0.72 12.24
N SER A 276 3.84 -1.33 11.09
CA SER A 276 2.82 -1.76 10.13
C SER A 276 2.01 -2.95 10.65
N THR A 277 2.60 -3.91 11.36
CA THR A 277 1.86 -4.99 12.03
C THR A 277 0.84 -4.41 12.99
N LEU A 278 1.23 -3.51 13.90
CA LEU A 278 0.31 -2.91 14.86
C LEU A 278 -0.79 -2.07 14.18
N ALA A 279 -0.43 -1.31 13.14
CA ALA A 279 -1.39 -0.49 12.40
C ALA A 279 -2.43 -1.36 11.67
N LEU A 280 -2.00 -2.44 11.02
CA LEU A 280 -2.88 -3.37 10.34
C LEU A 280 -3.77 -4.14 11.32
N THR A 281 -3.20 -4.70 12.38
CA THR A 281 -3.96 -5.52 13.33
C THR A 281 -4.98 -4.70 14.12
N ASN A 282 -4.69 -3.44 14.45
CA ASN A 282 -5.68 -2.54 15.04
C ASN A 282 -6.93 -2.36 14.15
N ALA A 283 -6.75 -2.36 12.83
CA ALA A 283 -7.85 -2.23 11.87
C ALA A 283 -8.56 -3.56 11.61
N THR A 284 -7.82 -4.68 11.52
CA THR A 284 -8.38 -6.00 11.18
C THR A 284 -9.00 -6.73 12.36
N LEU A 285 -8.53 -6.47 13.59
CA LEU A 285 -8.95 -7.20 14.79
C LEU A 285 -10.47 -7.21 15.03
N PRO A 286 -11.21 -6.09 14.90
CA PRO A 286 -12.66 -6.11 15.06
C PRO A 286 -13.38 -7.06 14.08
N TYR A 287 -12.91 -7.11 12.82
CA TYR A 287 -13.46 -7.99 11.79
C TYR A 287 -13.08 -9.46 12.04
N ALA A 288 -11.82 -9.71 12.40
CA ALA A 288 -11.34 -11.04 12.71
C ALA A 288 -12.08 -11.66 13.90
N LEU A 289 -12.33 -10.89 14.97
CA LEU A 289 -13.14 -11.31 16.12
C LEU A 289 -14.58 -11.59 15.71
N ALA A 290 -15.21 -10.72 14.91
CA ALA A 290 -16.57 -10.94 14.44
C ALA A 290 -16.71 -12.24 13.64
N ILE A 291 -15.74 -12.54 12.77
CA ILE A 291 -15.70 -13.80 12.01
C ILE A 291 -15.47 -15.00 12.95
N ALA A 292 -14.54 -14.90 13.89
CA ALA A 292 -14.23 -15.98 14.82
C ALA A 292 -15.42 -16.32 15.74
N ASP A 293 -16.14 -15.31 16.25
CA ASP A 293 -17.25 -15.49 17.18
C ASP A 293 -18.54 -15.98 16.50
N LYS A 294 -18.82 -15.49 15.28
CA LYS A 294 -20.11 -15.69 14.61
C LYS A 294 -20.05 -16.64 13.41
N GLY A 295 -18.86 -16.95 12.93
CA GLY A 295 -18.63 -17.54 11.61
C GLY A 295 -18.84 -16.52 10.48
N TRP A 296 -18.28 -16.82 9.30
CA TRP A 296 -18.27 -15.87 8.18
C TRP A 296 -19.67 -15.46 7.72
N LYS A 297 -20.63 -16.39 7.58
CA LYS A 297 -21.98 -16.08 7.05
C LYS A 297 -22.68 -14.98 7.84
N LYS A 298 -22.82 -15.19 9.16
CA LYS A 298 -23.47 -14.24 10.06
C LYS A 298 -22.68 -12.93 10.19
N ALA A 299 -21.34 -13.01 10.19
CA ALA A 299 -20.51 -11.80 10.21
C ALA A 299 -20.73 -10.93 8.96
N LEU A 300 -20.83 -11.52 7.76
CA LEU A 300 -21.12 -10.77 6.52
C LEU A 300 -22.57 -10.27 6.47
N GLU A 301 -23.54 -11.02 6.99
CA GLU A 301 -24.95 -10.59 7.06
C GLU A 301 -25.13 -9.35 7.94
N GLU A 302 -24.41 -9.29 9.07
CA GLU A 302 -24.50 -8.19 10.03
C GLU A 302 -23.60 -6.99 9.69
N ASP A 303 -22.48 -7.21 8.98
CA ASP A 303 -21.55 -6.17 8.57
C ASP A 303 -21.42 -6.08 7.04
N LYS A 304 -22.12 -5.08 6.48
CA LYS A 304 -22.10 -4.80 5.03
C LYS A 304 -20.71 -4.42 4.51
N ALA A 305 -19.84 -3.85 5.33
CA ALA A 305 -18.49 -3.50 4.90
C ALA A 305 -17.65 -4.76 4.75
N LEU A 306 -17.76 -5.68 5.71
CA LEU A 306 -17.11 -6.98 5.65
C LEU A 306 -17.67 -7.84 4.50
N ALA A 307 -18.97 -7.77 4.23
CA ALA A 307 -19.62 -8.46 3.11
C ALA A 307 -18.97 -8.15 1.75
N LEU A 308 -18.59 -6.88 1.53
CA LEU A 308 -17.87 -6.45 0.32
C LEU A 308 -16.45 -7.03 0.24
N GLY A 309 -15.91 -7.51 1.35
CA GLY A 309 -14.64 -8.21 1.43
C GLY A 309 -14.66 -9.62 0.83
N LEU A 310 -15.83 -10.25 0.68
CA LEU A 310 -15.93 -11.64 0.20
C LEU A 310 -15.60 -11.74 -1.29
N ASN A 311 -14.56 -12.50 -1.63
CA ASN A 311 -14.05 -12.62 -2.99
C ASN A 311 -14.28 -13.98 -3.61
N VAL A 312 -14.02 -15.06 -2.87
CA VAL A 312 -14.22 -16.45 -3.33
C VAL A 312 -14.98 -17.23 -2.28
N VAL A 313 -15.97 -18.02 -2.69
CA VAL A 313 -16.71 -18.94 -1.82
C VAL A 313 -17.23 -20.13 -2.61
N GLY A 314 -17.05 -21.34 -2.09
CA GLY A 314 -17.60 -22.56 -2.71
C GLY A 314 -17.08 -22.85 -4.11
N GLY A 315 -15.93 -22.28 -4.49
CA GLY A 315 -15.34 -22.38 -5.83
C GLY A 315 -15.78 -21.29 -6.81
N GLU A 316 -16.69 -20.40 -6.41
CA GLU A 316 -17.12 -19.26 -7.21
C GLU A 316 -16.40 -18.00 -6.78
N ILE A 317 -15.91 -17.23 -7.74
CA ILE A 317 -15.58 -15.82 -7.52
C ILE A 317 -16.92 -15.10 -7.34
N VAL A 318 -17.09 -14.30 -6.30
CA VAL A 318 -18.34 -13.55 -6.05
C VAL A 318 -18.13 -12.03 -6.12
N PHE A 319 -16.88 -11.57 -6.07
CA PHE A 319 -16.54 -10.15 -6.22
C PHE A 319 -16.45 -9.77 -7.71
N ALA A 320 -17.39 -8.94 -8.18
CA ALA A 320 -17.55 -8.63 -9.60
C ALA A 320 -16.29 -8.03 -10.28
N PRO A 321 -15.57 -7.07 -9.68
CA PRO A 321 -14.38 -6.49 -10.32
C PRO A 321 -13.28 -7.52 -10.62
N VAL A 322 -13.14 -8.57 -9.81
CA VAL A 322 -12.17 -9.65 -10.08
C VAL A 322 -12.63 -10.51 -11.26
N LYS A 323 -13.94 -10.77 -11.41
CA LYS A 323 -14.45 -11.50 -12.58
C LYS A 323 -14.20 -10.73 -13.88
N GLU A 324 -14.46 -9.43 -13.86
CA GLU A 324 -14.24 -8.53 -15.02
C GLU A 324 -12.76 -8.48 -15.40
N ALA A 325 -11.87 -8.30 -14.43
CA ALA A 325 -10.42 -8.26 -14.66
C ALA A 325 -9.87 -9.56 -15.26
N LEU A 326 -10.47 -10.70 -14.94
CA LEU A 326 -10.08 -12.02 -15.43
C LEU A 326 -10.84 -12.45 -16.71
N GLY A 327 -11.72 -11.60 -17.26
CA GLY A 327 -12.47 -11.91 -18.49
C GLY A 327 -13.50 -13.03 -18.32
N LEU A 328 -14.06 -13.18 -17.10
CA LEU A 328 -15.06 -14.21 -16.76
C LEU A 328 -16.51 -13.70 -16.85
N VAL A 329 -16.71 -12.47 -17.36
CA VAL A 329 -18.02 -11.83 -17.63
C VAL A 329 -18.00 -11.22 -19.03
#